data_AF-A0A9D9KDQ3-F1
#
_entry.id   AF-A0A9D9KDQ3-F1
#
_cell.length_a   1.000
_cell.length_b   1.000
_cell.length_c   1.000
_cell.angle_alpha   90.00
_cell.angle_beta   90.00
_cell.angle_gamma   90.00
#
_symmetry.space_group_name_H-M   'P 1'
#
loop_
_entity.id
_entity.type
_entity.pdbx_description
1 polymer ?
#
loop_
_entity_poly.entity_id
_entity_poly.type
_entity_poly.pdbx_seq_one_letter_code
_entity_poly.pdbx_strand_id
1 'polypeptide(L)' 'MKHSTVRTLINELGRECENVMTLIHQLQLPNITDRQRVRILTELLAASIHLNSHCDKSFQAIIAQEIEKLSDEE' A
#
# COMPACT_ATOMS: atom_id res chain seq x y z
N MET A 1 4.77 -19.54 13.65
CA MET A 1 3.64 -18.71 13.16
C MET A 1 3.99 -17.23 12.91
N LYS A 2 5.26 -16.79 12.88
CA LYS A 2 5.62 -15.36 12.69
C LYS A 2 5.94 -14.95 11.24
N HIS A 3 6.60 -15.80 10.43
CA HIS A 3 6.90 -15.47 9.02
C HIS A 3 5.67 -15.34 8.11
N SER A 4 4.56 -16.03 8.45
CA SER A 4 3.31 -15.94 7.69
C SER A 4 2.65 -14.56 7.82
N THR A 5 2.92 -13.81 8.89
CA THR A 5 2.30 -12.50 9.12
C THR A 5 3.00 -11.41 8.31
N VAL A 6 4.33 -11.36 8.31
CA VAL A 6 5.11 -10.34 7.58
C VAL A 6 4.87 -10.45 6.07
N ARG A 7 4.95 -11.67 5.51
CA ARG A 7 4.72 -11.91 4.09
C ARG A 7 3.31 -11.49 3.66
N THR A 8 2.30 -11.81 4.46
CA THR A 8 0.92 -11.39 4.19
C THR A 8 0.78 -9.87 4.20
N LEU A 9 1.36 -9.20 5.19
CA LEU A 9 1.32 -7.74 5.28
C LEU A 9 2.04 -7.06 4.11
N ILE A 10 3.21 -7.59 3.69
CA ILE A 10 3.93 -7.09 2.51
C ILE A 10 3.10 -7.29 1.24
N ASN A 11 2.43 -8.44 1.10
CA ASN A 11 1.56 -8.71 -0.04
C ASN A 11 0.32 -7.80 -0.06
N GLU A 12 -0.27 -7.49 1.10
CA GLU A 12 -1.36 -6.53 1.23
C GLU A 12 -0.92 -5.12 0.88
N LEU A 13 0.21 -4.67 1.42
CA LEU A 13 0.82 -3.38 1.09
C LEU A 13 1.11 -3.28 -0.42
N GLY A 14 1.69 -4.33 -1.02
CA GLY A 14 1.96 -4.39 -2.45
C GLY A 14 0.71 -4.21 -3.30
N ARG A 15 -0.37 -4.92 -2.98
CA ARG A 15 -1.67 -4.79 -3.67
C ARG A 15 -2.24 -3.38 -3.58
N GLU A 16 -2.16 -2.74 -2.41
CA GLU A 16 -2.67 -1.38 -2.25
C GLU A 16 -1.81 -0.36 -3.01
N CYS A 17 -0.48 -0.54 -3.04
CA CYS A 17 0.43 0.27 -3.86
C CYS A 17 0.12 0.12 -5.36
N GLU A 18 -0.12 -1.10 -5.85
CA GLU A 18 -0.51 -1.36 -7.24
C GLU A 18 -1.84 -0.67 -7.60
N ASN A 19 -2.81 -0.68 -6.67
CA ASN A 19 -4.08 0.02 -6.83
C ASN A 19 -3.88 1.55 -6.96
N VAL A 20 -3.10 2.15 -6.04
CA VAL A 20 -2.76 3.58 -6.10
C VAL A 20 -2.07 3.94 -7.42
N MET A 21 -1.08 3.16 -7.84
CA MET A 21 -0.38 3.39 -9.11
C MET A 21 -1.32 3.29 -10.31
N THR A 22 -2.23 2.31 -10.31
CA THR A 22 -3.25 2.17 -11.35
C THR A 22 -4.13 3.42 -11.45
N LEU A 23 -4.60 3.94 -10.32
CA LEU A 23 -5.44 5.15 -10.27
C LEU A 23 -4.68 6.40 -10.75
N ILE A 24 -3.40 6.54 -10.38
CA ILE A 24 -2.52 7.61 -10.87
C ILE A 24 -2.37 7.53 -12.39
N HIS A 25 -2.11 6.34 -12.94
CA HIS A 25 -2.01 6.16 -14.39
C HIS A 25 -3.33 6.49 -15.10
N GLN A 26 -4.48 6.13 -14.52
CA GLN A 26 -5.79 6.50 -15.08
C GLN A 26 -6.00 8.03 -15.13
N LEU A 27 -5.51 8.77 -14.13
CA LEU A 27 -5.57 10.24 -14.12
C LEU A 27 -4.69 10.88 -15.21
N GLN A 28 -3.66 10.18 -15.66
CA GLN A 28 -2.73 10.66 -16.69
C GLN A 28 -3.22 10.37 -18.12
N LEU A 29 -4.27 9.56 -18.28
CA LEU A 29 -4.82 9.26 -19.60
C LEU A 29 -5.37 10.52 -20.28
N PRO A 30 -5.11 10.72 -21.58
CA PRO A 30 -5.74 11.78 -22.33
C PRO A 30 -7.25 11.53 -22.44
N ASN A 31 -8.04 12.60 -22.48
CA ASN A 31 -9.49 12.57 -22.73
C ASN A 31 -10.36 11.89 -21.66
N ILE A 32 -9.94 11.88 -20.39
CA ILE A 32 -10.86 11.50 -19.31
C ILE A 32 -11.93 12.58 -19.12
N THR A 33 -13.19 12.16 -18.97
CA THR A 33 -14.30 13.06 -18.65
C THR A 33 -14.23 13.51 -17.19
N ASP A 34 -14.83 14.66 -16.86
CA ASP A 34 -14.90 15.14 -15.47
C ASP A 34 -15.54 14.12 -14.53
N ARG A 35 -16.56 13.40 -15.01
CA ARG A 35 -17.20 12.32 -14.24
C ARG A 35 -16.23 11.18 -13.94
N GLN A 36 -15.42 10.76 -14.91
CA GLN A 36 -14.39 9.75 -14.68
C GLN A 36 -13.32 10.28 -13.73
N ARG A 37 -12.90 11.53 -13.88
CA ARG A 37 -11.91 12.18 -13.01
C ARG A 37 -12.37 12.22 -11.56
N VAL A 38 -13.61 12.63 -11.29
CA VAL A 38 -14.19 12.64 -9.93
C VAL A 38 -14.19 11.24 -9.32
N ARG A 39 -14.61 10.23 -10.10
CA ARG A 39 -14.58 8.83 -9.65
C ARG A 39 -13.17 8.37 -9.29
N ILE A 40 -12.19 8.58 -10.18
CA ILE A 40 -10.80 8.16 -9.96
C ILE A 40 -10.19 8.88 -8.74
N LEU A 41 -10.46 10.18 -8.57
CA LEU A 41 -9.99 10.94 -7.41
C LEU A 41 -10.62 10.44 -6.10
N THR A 42 -11.89 10.04 -6.12
CA THR A 42 -12.57 9.47 -4.95
C THR A 42 -11.96 8.12 -4.57
N GLU A 43 -11.72 7.26 -5.56
CA GLU A 43 -11.06 5.97 -5.37
C GLU A 43 -9.62 6.16 -4.86
N LEU A 44 -8.88 7.14 -5.40
CA LEU A 44 -7.52 7.44 -4.98
C LEU A 44 -7.47 7.97 -3.54
N LEU A 45 -8.45 8.78 -3.13
CA LEU A 45 -8.56 9.24 -1.75
C LEU A 45 -8.74 8.05 -0.79
N ALA A 46 -9.66 7.13 -1.11
CA ALA A 46 -9.90 5.94 -0.31
C ALA A 46 -8.65 5.05 -0.23
N ALA A 47 -8.00 4.79 -1.38
CA ALA A 47 -6.78 4.00 -1.45
C ALA A 47 -5.64 4.63 -0.65
N SER A 48 -5.53 5.97 -0.65
CA SER A 48 -4.52 6.68 0.14
C SER A 48 -4.75 6.54 1.65
N ILE A 49 -6.02 6.54 2.10
CA ILE A 49 -6.38 6.29 3.50
C ILE A 49 -6.06 4.85 3.89
N HIS A 50 -6.40 3.87 3.03
CA HIS A 50 -6.10 2.46 3.26
C HIS A 50 -4.59 2.20 3.31
N LEU A 51 -3.83 2.77 2.38
CA LEU A 51 -2.37 2.66 2.36
C LEU A 51 -1.75 3.21 3.65
N ASN A 52 -2.23 4.37 4.13
CA ASN A 52 -1.79 4.92 5.40
C ASN A 52 -2.10 3.98 6.58
N SER A 53 -3.24 3.29 6.56
CA SER A 53 -3.58 2.28 7.57
C SER A 53 -2.69 1.04 7.49
N HIS A 54 -2.24 0.63 6.29
CA HIS A 54 -1.33 -0.50 6.11
C HIS A 54 0.12 -0.18 6.50
N CYS A 55 0.50 1.10 6.51
CA CYS A 55 1.83 1.59 6.89
C CYS A 55 1.89 2.11 8.34
N ASP A 56 1.00 1.64 9.20
CA ASP A 56 0.86 2.12 10.57
C ASP A 56 2.01 1.68 11.51
N LYS A 57 1.89 2.04 12.80
CA LYS A 57 2.88 1.67 13.83
C LYS A 57 3.06 0.16 13.98
N SER A 58 2.01 -0.63 13.76
CA SER A 58 2.07 -2.08 13.86
C SER A 58 2.92 -2.66 12.74
N PHE A 59 2.68 -2.21 11.49
CA PHE A 59 3.50 -2.60 10.35
C PHE A 59 4.98 -2.23 10.57
N GLN A 60 5.25 -0.99 10.99
CA GLN A 60 6.61 -0.51 11.26
C GLN A 60 7.32 -1.35 12.32
N ALA A 61 6.65 -1.68 13.43
CA ALA A 61 7.21 -2.51 14.48
C ALA A 61 7.52 -3.93 14.00
N ILE A 62 6.67 -4.51 13.15
CA ILE A 62 6.89 -5.84 12.57
C ILE A 62 8.13 -5.83 11.66
N ILE A 63 8.27 -4.82 10.80
CA ILE A 63 9.46 -4.70 9.95
C ILE A 63 10.73 -4.51 10.78
N ALA A 64 10.69 -3.67 11.82
CA ALA A 64 11.82 -3.48 12.73
C ALA A 64 12.26 -4.80 13.40
N GLN A 65 11.30 -5.59 13.89
CA GLN A 65 11.59 -6.91 14.48
C GLN A 65 12.20 -7.89 13.49
N GLU A 66 11.80 -7.85 12.22
CA GLU A 66 12.42 -8.70 11.19
C GLU A 66 13.85 -8.24 10.87
N ILE A 67 14.12 -6.93 10.88
CA ILE A 67 15.49 -6.40 10.72
C ILE A 67 16.38 -6.86 11.88
N GLU A 68 15.92 -6.71 13.13
CA GLU A 68 16.67 -7.12 14.33
C GLU A 68 17.06 -8.60 14.27
N LYS A 69 16.12 -9.48 13.90
CA LYS A 69 16.41 -10.92 13.77
C LYS A 69 17.49 -11.22 12.74
N LEU A 70 17.48 -10.52 11.60
CA LEU A 70 18.49 -10.72 10.56
C LEU A 70 19.87 -10.25 11.01
N SER A 71 19.93 -9.22 11.87
CA SER A 71 21.18 -8.72 12.46
C SER A 71 21.72 -9.61 13.60
N ASP A 72 20.84 -10.30 14.32
CA ASP A 72 21.22 -11.26 15.38
C ASP A 72 21.68 -12.62 14.82
N GLU A 73 21.46 -12.88 13.52
CA GLU A 73 21.88 -14.10 12.80
C GLU A 73 23.28 -13.98 12.14
N GLU A 74 23.95 -12.82 12.26
CA GLU A 74 25.37 -12.59 11.92
C GLU A 74 26.32 -12.77 13.12
#